data_AF-Q6YMJ0-F1
#
_entry.id   AF-Q6YMJ0-F1
#
_cell.length_a   1.000
_cell.length_b   1.000
_cell.length_c   1.000
_cell.angle_alpha   90.00
_cell.angle_beta   90.00
_cell.angle_gamma   90.00
#
_symmetry.space_group_name_H-M   'P 1'
#
loop_
_entity.id
_entity.type
_entity.pdbx_description
1 polymer ?
#
loop_
_entity_poly.entity_id
_entity_poly.type
_entity_poly.pdbx_seq_one_letter_code
_entity_poly.pdbx_strand_id
1 'polypeptide(L)'
;MDWMKISLFDNASPIMEQLTLFHDYSMLIISSILSIVSFIMIKMILNSYTSTKILENQMVELVWTLIPTIILSFIALPSLHLLYLMDELTNPLLTIKVI
;
A
#
# COMPACT_ATOMS: atom_id res chain seq x y z
N MET A 1 6.09 18.94 -18.10
CA MET A 1 7.16 18.07 -17.56
C MET A 1 7.97 18.94 -16.64
N ASP A 2 7.49 19.07 -15.42
CA ASP A 2 8.23 19.84 -14.42
C ASP A 2 9.33 18.92 -13.91
N TRP A 3 10.57 19.33 -14.14
CA TRP A 3 11.72 18.62 -13.62
C TRP A 3 11.54 18.52 -12.11
N MET A 4 11.69 17.29 -11.56
CA MET A 4 11.60 16.99 -10.13
C MET A 4 10.19 16.83 -9.54
N LYS A 5 9.12 16.63 -10.34
CA LYS A 5 7.79 16.29 -9.79
C LYS A 5 7.82 14.88 -9.16
N ILE A 6 7.56 14.81 -7.84
CA ILE A 6 7.49 13.56 -7.06
C ILE A 6 6.09 12.93 -7.11
N SER A 7 5.05 13.74 -7.29
CA SER A 7 3.66 13.30 -7.41
C SER A 7 3.32 12.88 -8.84
N LEU A 8 2.18 12.18 -8.99
CA LEU A 8 1.63 11.79 -10.28
C LEU A 8 1.28 13.03 -11.14
N PHE A 9 1.18 12.81 -12.45
CA PHE A 9 0.69 13.83 -13.37
C PHE A 9 -0.77 14.17 -13.07
N ASP A 10 -1.19 15.37 -13.50
CA ASP A 10 -2.55 15.82 -13.29
C ASP A 10 -3.54 14.93 -14.04
N ASN A 11 -4.69 14.69 -13.43
CA ASN A 11 -5.65 13.68 -13.88
C ASN A 11 -6.34 14.14 -15.17
N ALA A 12 -6.28 13.30 -16.20
CA ALA A 12 -6.93 13.55 -17.50
C ALA A 12 -8.18 12.66 -17.72
N SER A 13 -8.48 11.75 -16.79
CA SER A 13 -9.64 10.86 -16.85
C SER A 13 -10.16 10.57 -15.44
N PRO A 14 -11.46 10.26 -15.28
CA PRO A 14 -12.04 9.91 -13.97
C PRO A 14 -11.41 8.66 -13.34
N ILE A 15 -10.95 7.72 -14.16
CA ILE A 15 -10.21 6.53 -13.71
C ILE A 15 -8.86 6.93 -13.11
N MET A 16 -8.15 7.88 -13.73
CA MET A 16 -6.88 8.38 -13.18
C MET A 16 -7.07 9.03 -11.81
N GLU A 17 -8.17 9.76 -11.61
CA GLU A 17 -8.49 10.35 -10.31
C GLU A 17 -8.66 9.29 -9.22
N GLN A 18 -9.40 8.23 -9.51
CA GLN A 18 -9.57 7.12 -8.58
C GLN A 18 -8.24 6.38 -8.31
N LEU A 19 -7.37 6.25 -9.31
CA LEU A 19 -6.03 5.69 -9.13
C LEU A 19 -5.15 6.57 -8.23
N THR A 20 -5.22 7.91 -8.35
CA THR A 20 -4.49 8.81 -7.44
C THR A 20 -4.97 8.70 -6.00
N LEU A 21 -6.29 8.59 -5.78
CA LEU A 21 -6.85 8.38 -4.43
C LEU A 21 -6.43 7.04 -3.83
N PHE A 22 -6.42 5.97 -4.63
CA PHE A 22 -5.95 4.66 -4.19
C PHE A 22 -4.44 4.66 -3.90
N HIS A 23 -3.65 5.34 -4.72
CA HIS A 23 -2.22 5.52 -4.49
C HIS A 23 -1.98 6.16 -3.12
N ASP A 24 -2.63 7.29 -2.82
CA ASP A 24 -2.45 8.01 -1.57
C ASP A 24 -2.89 7.18 -0.36
N TYR A 25 -4.01 6.45 -0.48
CA TYR A 25 -4.45 5.50 0.53
C TYR A 25 -3.41 4.41 0.80
N SER A 26 -2.87 3.78 -0.26
CA SER A 26 -1.86 2.73 -0.13
C SER A 26 -0.55 3.26 0.47
N MET A 27 -0.12 4.47 0.08
CA MET A 27 1.08 5.11 0.59
C MET A 27 0.96 5.48 2.07
N LEU A 28 -0.22 5.91 2.52
CA LEU A 28 -0.49 6.13 3.94
C LEU A 28 -0.28 4.84 4.74
N ILE A 29 -0.82 3.71 4.26
CA ILE A 29 -0.68 2.43 4.95
C ILE A 29 0.79 1.98 4.97
N ILE A 30 1.48 2.01 3.83
CA ILE A 30 2.89 1.59 3.74
C ILE A 30 3.78 2.45 4.64
N SER A 31 3.63 3.77 4.61
CA SER A 31 4.41 4.67 5.47
C SER A 31 4.15 4.43 6.96
N SER A 32 2.91 4.12 7.35
CA SER A 32 2.59 3.76 8.73
C SER A 32 3.31 2.49 9.18
N ILE A 33 3.35 1.44 8.34
CA ILE A 33 4.07 0.19 8.64
C ILE A 33 5.57 0.46 8.78
N LEU A 34 6.16 1.22 7.84
CA LEU A 34 7.59 1.57 7.87
C LEU A 34 7.95 2.36 9.13
N SER A 35 7.09 3.28 9.58
CA SER A 35 7.31 4.04 10.82
C SER A 35 7.30 3.14 12.07
N ILE A 36 6.39 2.16 12.15
CA ILE A 36 6.30 1.22 13.27
C ILE A 36 7.54 0.31 13.30
N VAL A 37 7.91 -0.25 12.14
CA VAL A 37 9.07 -1.13 12.03
C VAL A 37 10.36 -0.39 12.36
N SER A 38 10.56 0.82 11.81
CA SER A 38 11.74 1.62 12.12
C SER A 38 11.81 2.01 13.61
N PHE A 39 10.67 2.33 14.23
CA PHE A 39 10.62 2.59 15.66
C PHE A 39 11.03 1.37 16.50
N ILE A 40 10.53 0.18 16.18
CA ILE A 40 10.91 -1.07 16.88
C ILE A 40 12.41 -1.33 16.71
N MET A 41 12.94 -1.17 15.50
CA MET A 41 14.36 -1.37 15.24
C MET A 41 15.24 -0.41 16.05
N ILE A 42 14.89 0.89 16.10
CA ILE A 42 15.61 1.89 16.90
C ILE A 42 15.54 1.53 18.39
N LYS A 43 14.36 1.14 18.90
CA LYS A 43 14.17 0.69 20.28
C LYS A 43 15.06 -0.50 20.63
N MET A 44 15.18 -1.48 19.73
CA MET A 44 16.02 -2.66 19.95
C MET A 44 17.51 -2.30 20.00
N ILE A 45 17.96 -1.36 19.16
CA ILE A 45 19.36 -0.89 19.17
C ILE A 45 19.68 -0.10 20.46
N LEU A 46 18.74 0.73 20.91
CA LEU A 46 18.93 1.56 22.11
C LEU A 46 18.73 0.80 23.44
N ASN A 47 18.29 -0.46 23.39
CA ASN A 47 18.01 -1.23 24.58
C ASN A 47 19.33 -1.68 25.25
N SER A 48 19.51 -1.34 26.52
CA SER A 48 20.69 -1.73 27.31
C SER A 48 20.59 -3.13 27.92
N TYR A 49 19.39 -3.72 27.95
CA TYR A 49 19.17 -5.05 28.53
C TYR A 49 19.51 -6.16 27.54
N THR A 50 20.30 -7.13 27.98
CA THR A 50 20.66 -8.31 27.19
C THR A 50 19.84 -9.53 27.63
N SER A 51 19.26 -10.23 26.65
CA SER A 51 18.66 -11.56 26.83
C SER A 51 19.29 -12.50 25.82
N THR A 52 19.94 -13.57 26.30
CA THR A 52 20.57 -14.60 25.46
C THR A 52 19.67 -15.81 25.22
N LYS A 53 18.52 -15.87 25.90
CA LYS A 53 17.55 -16.96 25.74
C LYS A 53 16.69 -16.67 24.52
N ILE A 54 16.60 -17.64 23.61
CA ILE A 54 15.63 -17.64 22.53
C ILE A 54 14.25 -17.84 23.18
N LEU A 55 13.39 -16.84 23.03
CA LEU A 55 12.02 -16.91 23.52
C LEU A 55 11.12 -17.36 22.37
N GLU A 56 10.77 -18.64 22.34
CA GLU A 56 9.77 -19.16 21.42
C GLU A 56 8.38 -18.84 21.99
N ASN A 57 7.60 -18.02 21.27
CA ASN A 57 6.24 -17.69 21.67
C ASN A 57 5.30 -17.68 20.46
N GLN A 58 4.58 -18.78 20.29
CA GLN A 58 3.59 -18.97 19.22
C GLN A 58 2.52 -17.87 19.20
N MET A 59 2.18 -17.30 20.36
CA MET A 59 1.18 -16.21 20.42
C MET A 59 1.70 -14.95 19.73
N VAL A 60 3.00 -14.65 19.84
CA VAL A 60 3.61 -13.49 19.15
C VAL A 60 3.66 -13.73 17.64
N GLU A 61 3.97 -14.96 17.24
CA GLU A 61 3.98 -15.35 15.82
C GLU A 61 2.59 -15.22 15.17
N LEU A 62 1.56 -15.66 15.88
CA LEU A 62 0.19 -15.53 15.43
C LEU A 62 -0.23 -14.05 15.31
N VAL A 63 0.17 -13.21 16.26
CA VAL A 63 -0.14 -11.77 16.23
C VAL A 63 0.55 -11.07 15.06
N TRP A 64 1.85 -11.29 14.84
CA TRP A 64 2.58 -10.62 13.76
C TRP A 64 2.29 -11.19 12.38
N THR A 65 1.59 -12.32 12.25
CA THR A 65 1.14 -12.87 10.97
C THR A 65 -0.24 -12.34 10.63
N LEU A 66 -1.17 -12.36 11.58
CA LEU A 66 -2.55 -11.88 11.36
C LEU A 66 -2.62 -10.38 11.10
N ILE A 67 -1.87 -9.56 11.85
CA ILE A 67 -1.92 -8.09 11.70
C ILE A 67 -1.56 -7.66 10.26
N PRO A 68 -0.42 -8.07 9.67
CA PRO A 68 -0.10 -7.74 8.27
C PRO A 68 -1.10 -8.29 7.27
N THR A 69 -1.61 -9.50 7.46
CA THR A 69 -2.61 -10.08 6.54
C THR A 69 -3.89 -9.25 6.51
N ILE A 70 -4.37 -8.80 7.66
CA ILE A 70 -5.56 -7.93 7.74
C ILE A 70 -5.28 -6.59 7.05
N ILE A 71 -4.13 -5.96 7.31
CA ILE A 71 -3.76 -4.68 6.68
C ILE A 71 -3.70 -4.80 5.15
N LEU A 72 -3.12 -5.89 4.63
CA LEU A 72 -3.07 -6.16 3.19
C LEU A 72 -4.46 -6.38 2.58
N SER A 73 -5.38 -7.02 3.30
CA SER A 73 -6.76 -7.20 2.83
C SER A 73 -7.48 -5.86 2.63
N PHE A 74 -7.21 -4.86 3.48
CA PHE A 74 -7.75 -3.51 3.33
C PHE A 74 -7.21 -2.76 2.10
N ILE A 75 -6.00 -3.07 1.64
CA ILE A 75 -5.47 -2.55 0.37
C ILE A 75 -6.12 -3.29 -0.82
N ALA A 76 -6.30 -4.60 -0.70
CA ALA A 76 -6.80 -5.44 -1.79
C ALA A 76 -8.25 -5.15 -2.19
N LEU A 77 -9.13 -4.84 -1.23
CA LEU A 77 -10.54 -4.55 -1.51
C LEU A 77 -10.75 -3.34 -2.45
N PRO A 78 -10.23 -2.13 -2.16
CA PRO A 78 -10.36 -1.01 -3.08
C PRO A 78 -9.58 -1.23 -4.38
N SER A 79 -8.47 -1.97 -4.36
CA SER A 79 -7.71 -2.25 -5.60
C SER A 79 -8.50 -3.13 -6.57
N LEU A 80 -9.17 -4.17 -6.07
CA LEU A 80 -9.98 -5.05 -6.92
C LEU A 80 -11.20 -4.33 -7.47
N HIS A 81 -11.85 -3.50 -6.64
CA HIS A 81 -12.96 -2.67 -7.10
C HIS A 81 -12.55 -1.76 -8.26
N LEU A 82 -11.37 -1.11 -8.18
CA LEU A 82 -10.85 -0.28 -9.28
C LEU A 82 -10.52 -1.07 -10.54
N LEU A 83 -9.95 -2.28 -10.39
CA LEU A 83 -9.69 -3.16 -11.53
C LEU A 83 -10.98 -3.43 -12.32
N TYR A 84 -12.07 -3.76 -11.63
CA TYR A 84 -13.36 -4.01 -12.27
C TYR A 84 -13.92 -2.78 -12.98
N LEU A 85 -13.78 -1.59 -12.37
CA LEU A 85 -14.20 -0.33 -13.01
C LEU A 85 -13.41 -0.02 -14.30
N MET A 86 -12.15 -0.43 -14.37
CA MET A 86 -11.32 -0.23 -15.57
C MET A 86 -11.69 -1.18 -16.71
N ASP A 87 -12.10 -2.41 -16.37
CA ASP A 87 -12.49 -3.42 -17.36
C ASP A 87 -13.91 -3.24 -17.90
N GLU A 88 -14.73 -2.37 -17.29
CA GLU A 88 -16.05 -2.03 -17.81
C GLU A 88 -15.92 -1.31 -19.18
N LEU A 89 -16.12 -2.08 -20.25
CA LEU A 89 -16.24 -1.57 -21.61
C LEU A 89 -17.53 -0.76 -21.76
N THR A 90 -17.46 0.54 -21.47
CA THR A 90 -18.53 1.47 -21.84
C THR A 90 -18.64 1.53 -23.36
N ASN A 91 -19.85 1.40 -23.92
CA ASN A 91 -20.11 1.50 -25.36
C ASN A 91 -19.42 2.73 -25.99
N PRO A 92 -18.32 2.57 -26.75
CA PRO A 92 -17.54 3.71 -27.22
C PRO A 92 -18.22 4.37 -28.41
N LEU A 93 -18.22 5.71 -28.44
CA LEU A 93 -18.73 6.48 -29.58
C LEU A 93 -17.82 6.38 -30.81
N LEU A 94 -16.53 6.09 -30.61
CA LEU A 94 -15.51 6.10 -31.66
C LEU A 94 -14.41 5.07 -31.36
N THR A 95 -13.94 4.36 -32.38
CA THR A 95 -12.84 3.39 -32.29
C THR A 95 -11.65 3.85 -33.14
N ILE A 96 -10.44 3.88 -32.55
CA ILE A 96 -9.20 4.25 -33.23
C ILE A 96 -8.25 3.07 -33.19
N LYS A 97 -7.72 2.66 -34.34
CA LYS A 97 -6.66 1.65 -34.44
C LYS A 97 -5.32 2.34 -34.68
N VAL A 98 -4.34 2.09 -33.82
CA VAL A 98 -2.95 2.53 -33.99
C VAL A 98 -2.16 1.35 -34.58
N ILE A 99 -1.36 1.60 -35.63
CA ILE A 99 -0.53 0.61 -36.35
C ILE A 99 0.92 0.73 -35.88
#